data_AF-A0A5K1H203-F1
#
_entry.id   AF-A0A5K1H203-F1
#
_cell.length_a   1.000
_cell.length_b   1.000
_cell.length_c   1.000
_cell.angle_alpha   90.00
_cell.angle_beta   90.00
_cell.angle_gamma   90.00
#
_symmetry.space_group_name_H-M   'P 1'
#
loop_
_entity.id
_entity.type
_entity.pdbx_description
1 polymer ?
#
loop_
_entity_poly.entity_id
_entity_poly.type
_entity_poly.pdbx_seq_one_letter_code
_entity_poly.pdbx_strand_id
1 'polypeptide(L)' 'ELDLHDILSFDVDLGKILQEMHALVRKKQYLESLSGDNQKQISELCFRGAPMEDLCLDFTLPGYSDYVLKQGGDNTM' A
#
# COMPACT_ATOMS: atom_id res chain seq x y z
N GLU A 1 -18.80 10.20 2.55
CA GLU A 1 -17.79 9.29 3.11
C GLU A 1 -16.46 9.77 2.55
N LEU A 2 -15.42 9.91 3.36
CA LEU A 2 -14.13 10.41 2.87
C LEU A 2 -13.42 9.31 2.09
N ASP A 3 -13.04 9.57 0.85
CA ASP A 3 -12.36 8.61 -0.03
C ASP A 3 -11.00 9.13 -0.54
N LEU A 4 -10.34 8.32 -1.38
CA LEU A 4 -9.04 8.65 -1.94
C LEU A 4 -9.06 9.92 -2.84
N HIS A 5 -10.20 10.23 -3.46
CA HIS A 5 -10.37 11.40 -4.33
C HIS A 5 -10.46 12.69 -3.51
N ASP A 6 -10.93 12.63 -2.27
CA ASP A 6 -10.94 13.81 -1.39
C ASP A 6 -9.53 14.32 -1.10
N ILE A 7 -8.53 13.42 -1.06
CA ILE A 7 -7.12 13.80 -0.86
C ILE A 7 -6.64 14.68 -2.00
N LEU A 8 -7.04 14.43 -3.25
CA LEU A 8 -6.67 15.27 -4.40
C LEU A 8 -7.17 16.71 -4.26
N SER A 9 -8.27 16.91 -3.54
CA SER A 9 -8.83 18.25 -3.31
C SER A 9 -8.02 19.07 -2.31
N PHE A 10 -7.26 18.41 -1.43
CA PHE A 10 -6.41 19.04 -0.43
C PHE A 10 -4.93 19.07 -0.85
N ASP A 11 -4.42 17.96 -1.36
CA ASP A 11 -3.05 17.78 -1.84
C ASP A 11 -3.05 16.91 -3.11
N VAL A 12 -2.90 17.58 -4.25
CA VAL A 12 -2.94 16.95 -5.57
C VAL A 12 -1.78 15.98 -5.78
N ASP A 13 -0.60 16.31 -5.28
CA ASP A 13 0.60 15.50 -5.53
C ASP A 13 0.56 14.23 -4.69
N LEU A 14 0.18 14.35 -3.41
CA LEU A 14 -0.06 13.20 -2.54
C LEU A 14 -1.18 12.31 -3.07
N GLY A 15 -2.31 12.90 -3.48
CA GLY A 15 -3.44 12.14 -4.01
C GLY A 15 -3.06 11.32 -5.25
N LYS A 16 -2.28 11.89 -6.18
CA LYS A 16 -1.79 11.17 -7.37
C LYS A 16 -0.88 10.01 -6.99
N ILE A 17 0.08 10.23 -6.08
CA ILE A 17 0.98 9.20 -5.56
C ILE A 17 0.17 8.02 -5.00
N LEU A 18 -0.84 8.32 -4.17
CA LEU A 18 -1.67 7.29 -3.55
C LEU A 18 -2.55 6.55 -4.57
N GLN A 19 -3.05 7.24 -5.61
CA GLN A 19 -3.79 6.60 -6.71
C GLN A 19 -2.92 5.64 -7.51
N GLU A 20 -1.70 6.03 -7.86
CA GLU A 20 -0.73 5.16 -8.53
C GLU A 20 -0.43 3.91 -7.68
N MET A 21 -0.21 4.11 -6.37
CA MET A 21 0.06 3.01 -5.45
C MET A 21 -1.16 2.09 -5.29
N HIS A 22 -2.37 2.64 -5.16
CA HIS A 22 -3.60 1.85 -5.07
C HIS A 22 -3.84 1.01 -6.34
N ALA A 23 -3.52 1.53 -7.52
CA ALA A 23 -3.59 0.76 -8.77
C ALA A 23 -2.66 -0.46 -8.75
N LEU A 24 -1.45 -0.33 -8.20
CA LEU A 24 -0.52 -1.44 -8.02
C LEU A 24 -1.04 -2.48 -7.01
N VAL A 25 -1.62 -2.03 -5.89
CA VAL A 25 -2.25 -2.93 -4.92
C VAL A 25 -3.39 -3.72 -5.57
N ARG A 26 -4.24 -3.07 -6.36
CA ARG A 26 -5.32 -3.75 -7.09
C ARG A 26 -4.79 -4.77 -8.09
N LYS A 27 -3.72 -4.45 -8.81
CA LYS A 27 -3.04 -5.39 -9.71
C LYS A 27 -2.48 -6.59 -8.95
N LYS A 28 -1.85 -6.37 -7.80
CA LYS A 28 -1.35 -7.44 -6.92
C LYS A 28 -2.49 -8.37 -6.48
N GLN A 29 -3.58 -7.81 -5.94
CA GLN A 29 -4.75 -8.57 -5.50
C GLN A 29 -5.36 -9.39 -6.64
N TYR A 30 -5.41 -8.81 -7.85
CA TYR A 30 -5.87 -9.53 -9.02
C TYR A 30 -4.96 -10.72 -9.35
N LEU A 31 -3.64 -10.55 -9.37
CA LEU A 31 -2.68 -11.64 -9.59
C LEU A 31 -2.77 -12.73 -8.52
N GLU A 32 -2.99 -12.36 -7.26
CA GLU A 32 -3.22 -13.29 -6.14
C GLU A 32 -4.54 -14.05 -6.29
N SER A 33 -5.56 -13.45 -6.91
CA SER A 33 -6.86 -14.07 -7.13
C SER A 33 -6.88 -15.11 -8.27
N LEU A 34 -5.91 -15.03 -9.19
CA LEU A 34 -5.81 -15.94 -10.32
C LEU A 34 -5.27 -17.30 -9.85
N SER A 35 -5.90 -18.38 -10.30
CA SER A 35 -5.42 -19.75 -10.06
C SER A 35 -4.15 -20.02 -10.88
N GLY A 36 -2.98 -19.81 -10.29
CA GLY A 36 -1.67 -20.06 -10.92
C GLY A 36 -0.52 -19.54 -10.06
N ASP A 37 0.71 -19.95 -10.40
CA ASP A 37 1.91 -19.38 -9.80
C ASP A 37 2.22 -18.01 -10.43
N ASN A 38 1.62 -16.96 -9.85
CA ASN A 38 1.89 -15.57 -10.21
C ASN A 38 2.94 -14.92 -9.32
N GLN A 39 3.66 -15.69 -8.50
CA GLN A 39 4.54 -15.16 -7.47
C GLN A 39 5.67 -14.33 -8.08
N LYS A 40 6.21 -14.77 -9.23
CA LYS A 40 7.18 -13.99 -10.01
C LYS A 40 6.63 -12.64 -10.48
N GLN A 41 5.40 -12.61 -11.03
CA GLN A 41 4.79 -11.36 -11.51
C GLN A 41 4.48 -10.40 -10.37
N ILE A 42 4.16 -10.93 -9.18
CA ILE A 42 3.94 -10.15 -7.97
C ILE A 42 5.26 -9.54 -7.47
N SER A 43 6.35 -10.32 -7.45
CA SER A 43 7.69 -9.84 -7.08
C SER A 43 8.26 -8.81 -8.07
N GLU A 44 7.83 -8.84 -9.34
CA GLU A 44 8.22 -7.86 -10.36
C GLU A 44 7.40 -6.55 -10.32
N LEU A 45 6.45 -6.39 -9.40
CA LEU A 45 5.68 -5.15 -9.25
C LEU A 45 6.56 -4.03 -8.68
N CYS A 46 6.73 -2.97 -9.47
CA CYS A 46 7.49 -1.78 -9.08
C CYS A 46 6.62 -0.53 -8.98
N PHE A 47 6.88 0.31 -7.99
CA PHE A 47 6.36 1.68 -7.89
C PHE A 47 7.40 2.65 -8.45
N ARG A 48 7.07 3.35 -9.54
CA ARG A 48 7.97 4.34 -10.19
C ARG A 48 9.38 3.81 -10.46
N GLY A 49 9.49 2.52 -10.80
CA GLY A 49 10.75 1.84 -11.10
C GLY A 49 11.48 1.24 -9.89
N ALA A 50 11.02 1.50 -8.66
CA ALA A 50 11.54 0.87 -7.46
C ALA A 50 10.68 -0.36 -7.06
N PRO A 51 11.29 -1.50 -6.67
CA PRO A 51 10.60 -2.60 -6.01
C PRO A 51 9.82 -2.12 -4.77
N MET A 52 8.71 -2.78 -4.45
CA MET A 52 7.92 -2.43 -3.26
C MET A 52 8.70 -2.58 -1.94
N GLU A 53 9.62 -3.54 -1.91
CA GLU A 53 10.51 -3.84 -0.78
C GLU A 53 11.45 -2.67 -0.48
N ASP A 54 11.89 -1.97 -1.53
CA ASP A 54 12.85 -0.87 -1.43
C ASP A 54 12.19 0.44 -0.99
N LEU A 55 10.86 0.53 -1.04
CA LEU A 55 10.13 1.73 -0.66
C LEU A 55 10.18 2.01 0.86
N CYS A 56 10.61 1.04 1.67
CA CYS A 56 10.81 1.16 3.12
C CYS A 56 9.61 1.75 3.86
N LEU A 57 8.38 1.38 3.46
CA LEU A 57 7.17 1.86 4.13
C LEU A 57 7.06 1.23 5.52
N ASP A 58 6.98 2.08 6.54
CA ASP A 58 6.54 1.70 7.87
C ASP A 58 5.10 2.16 8.11
N PHE A 59 4.46 1.58 9.13
CA PHE A 59 3.18 2.05 9.61
C PHE A 59 3.36 2.54 11.04
N THR A 60 3.12 3.83 11.23
CA THR A 60 3.01 4.44 12.55
C THR A 60 1.55 4.68 12.92
N LEU A 61 1.25 4.68 14.23
CA LEU A 61 -0.06 5.12 14.71
C LEU A 61 -0.18 6.65 14.53
N PRO A 62 -1.22 7.16 13.85
CA PRO A 62 -1.40 8.61 13.70
C PRO A 62 -1.48 9.31 15.05
N GLY A 63 -0.65 10.33 15.26
CA GLY A 63 -0.52 11.06 16.52
C GLY A 63 0.34 10.37 17.60
N TYR A 64 0.87 9.18 17.32
CA TYR A 64 1.63 8.35 18.27
C TYR A 64 2.80 7.66 17.54
N SER A 65 3.72 8.47 17.03
CA SER A 65 4.90 8.02 16.29
C SER A 65 5.88 7.17 17.11
N ASP A 66 5.81 7.24 18.44
CA ASP A 66 6.68 6.45 19.33
C ASP A 66 6.20 5.00 19.53
N TYR A 67 5.01 4.68 19.01
CA TYR A 67 4.41 3.35 19.17
C TYR A 67 4.74 2.46 17.98
N VAL A 68 5.46 1.38 18.26
CA VAL A 68 5.72 0.33 17.26
C VAL A 68 4.49 -0.56 17.13
N LEU A 69 3.91 -0.61 15.94
CA LEU A 69 2.78 -1.48 15.64
C LEU A 69 3.25 -2.94 15.57
N LYS A 70 2.60 -3.84 16.32
CA LYS A 70 2.86 -5.28 16.23
C LYS A 70 2.36 -5.82 14.89
N GLN A 71 3.24 -6.49 14.16
CA GLN A 71 2.90 -7.22 12.94
C GLN A 71 1.85 -8.30 13.24
N GLY A 72 0.82 -8.41 12.41
CA GLY A 72 -0.24 -9.41 12.55
C GLY A 72 -1.48 -8.95 13.34
N GLY A 73 -1.42 -7.80 14.03
CA GLY A 73 -2.62 -7.19 14.62
C GLY A 73 -3.38 -8.06 15.63
N ASP A 74 -2.70 -8.95 16.37
CA ASP A 74 -3.34 -9.68 17.45
C ASP A 74 -3.52 -8.76 18.66
N ASN A 75 -4.72 -8.19 18.77
CA ASN A 75 -5.30 -7.77 20.04
C ASN A 75 -6.43 -8.75 20.39
N THR A 76 -6.09 -10.00 20.70
CA THR A 76 -7.01 -10.84 21.48
C THR A 76 -7.03 -10.29 22.91
N MET A 77 -8.04 -9.49 23.22
CA MET A 77 -8.62 -9.43 24.57
C MET A 77 -9.82 -10.36 24.59
#